data_AF-R6PCU8-F1
#
_entry.id   AF-R6PCU8-F1
#
_cell.length_a   1.000
_cell.length_b   1.000
_cell.length_c   1.000
_cell.angle_alpha   90.00
_cell.angle_beta   90.00
_cell.angle_gamma   90.00
#
_symmetry.space_group_name_H-M   'P 1'
#
loop_
_entity.id
_entity.type
_entity.pdbx_description
1 polymer ?
#
loop_
_entity_poly.entity_id
_entity_poly.type
_entity_poly.pdbx_seq_one_letter_code
_entity_poly.pdbx_strand_id
1 'polypeptide(L)'
;MLEKTLENLLKTALLPIGKTMYIYGGGWNEKDTGAGIEAMTLGIDPKWAEFAQKQDSSYNFKDYDYKQNKEYIHLGLDCSGYIGWLLYNIFQDKGYVDFSRKIANNLATENKGKVKKAKYITEYKAGDIMSGESVSHVWLSLGPCNDGSVVILHSSPSGVHISGTPTPKGIENSHAIDLANKYMDKYYPVWNKKYPVKPFDYLGKYSQFRWYDNVLYDKYNLKNMYADNVMKIIFEEK
;
A
#
# COMPACT_ATOMS: atom_id res chain seq x y z
N MET A 1 3.68 16.11 -15.38
CA MET A 1 2.91 15.55 -14.25
C MET A 1 2.26 14.27 -14.73
N LEU A 2 2.29 13.20 -13.92
CA LEU A 2 1.48 12.00 -14.20
C LEU A 2 0.00 12.42 -14.25
N GLU A 3 -0.75 11.86 -15.19
CA GLU A 3 -2.19 12.06 -15.24
C GLU A 3 -2.82 11.50 -13.95
N LYS A 4 -3.76 12.23 -13.33
CA LYS A 4 -4.41 11.82 -12.08
C LYS A 4 -5.49 10.76 -12.37
N THR A 5 -5.05 9.55 -12.65
CA THR A 5 -5.92 8.40 -12.94
C THR A 5 -5.81 7.34 -11.85
N LEU A 6 -6.85 6.51 -11.72
CA LEU A 6 -6.80 5.35 -10.83
C LEU A 6 -5.74 4.35 -11.29
N GLU A 7 -5.57 4.14 -12.60
CA GLU A 7 -4.49 3.29 -13.14
C GLU A 7 -3.11 3.76 -12.65
N ASN A 8 -2.83 5.07 -12.76
CA ASN A 8 -1.53 5.61 -12.35
C ASN A 8 -1.32 5.51 -10.83
N LEU A 9 -2.36 5.67 -10.02
CA LEU A 9 -2.28 5.38 -8.58
C LEU A 9 -1.82 3.93 -8.35
N LEU A 10 -2.49 2.96 -8.97
CA LEU A 10 -2.20 1.54 -8.74
C LEU A 10 -0.83 1.12 -9.29
N LYS A 11 -0.44 1.59 -10.48
CA LYS A 11 0.90 1.34 -11.05
C LYS A 11 2.01 1.96 -10.19
N THR A 12 1.80 3.18 -9.71
CA THR A 12 2.75 3.85 -8.81
C THR A 12 2.89 3.08 -7.50
N ALA A 13 1.79 2.56 -6.95
CA ALA A 13 1.78 1.77 -5.72
C ALA A 13 2.64 0.50 -5.80
N LEU A 14 2.90 -0.04 -6.99
CA LEU A 14 3.75 -1.22 -7.19
C LEU A 14 5.26 -0.90 -7.14
N LEU A 15 5.66 0.34 -7.43
CA LEU A 15 7.08 0.70 -7.62
C LEU A 15 8.00 0.33 -6.45
N PRO A 16 7.59 0.42 -5.16
CA PRO A 16 8.47 0.10 -4.04
C PRO A 16 8.70 -1.40 -3.81
N ILE A 17 7.88 -2.28 -4.43
CA ILE A 17 8.01 -3.73 -4.25
C ILE A 17 9.38 -4.18 -4.77
N GLY A 18 10.09 -4.97 -3.96
CA GLY A 18 11.44 -5.42 -4.30
C GLY A 18 12.54 -4.39 -4.02
N LYS A 19 12.19 -3.15 -3.66
CA LYS A 19 13.13 -2.03 -3.54
C LYS A 19 13.05 -1.30 -2.20
N THR A 20 12.02 -1.52 -1.40
CA THR A 20 11.85 -0.79 -0.14
C THR A 20 11.53 -1.72 1.02
N MET A 21 12.39 -1.67 2.05
CA MET A 21 12.20 -2.39 3.30
C MET A 21 11.19 -1.69 4.20
N TYR A 22 10.57 -2.46 5.09
CA TYR A 22 9.72 -1.91 6.15
C TYR A 22 10.62 -1.38 7.26
N ILE A 23 10.52 -0.10 7.56
CA ILE A 23 11.15 0.51 8.74
C ILE A 23 10.06 1.16 9.57
N TYR A 24 10.03 0.88 10.87
CA TYR A 24 9.09 1.55 11.77
C TYR A 24 9.42 3.05 11.82
N GLY A 25 8.44 3.92 11.49
CA GLY A 25 8.67 5.35 11.31
C GLY A 25 9.28 5.72 9.95
N GLY A 26 9.48 4.76 9.04
CA GLY A 26 10.02 5.01 7.71
C GLY A 26 9.12 5.94 6.89
N GLY A 27 9.70 6.93 6.22
CA GLY A 27 8.98 7.96 5.44
C GLY A 27 8.50 9.17 6.25
N TRP A 28 8.58 9.10 7.58
CA TRP A 28 8.35 10.26 8.45
C TRP A 28 9.56 11.19 8.48
N ASN A 29 9.41 12.33 9.17
CA ASN A 29 10.51 13.20 9.52
C ASN A 29 10.49 13.52 11.01
N GLU A 30 11.60 13.99 11.56
CA GLU A 30 11.70 14.33 12.98
C GLU A 30 10.83 15.51 13.40
N LYS A 31 10.52 16.42 12.47
CA LYS A 31 9.78 17.65 12.73
C LYS A 31 8.26 17.44 12.74
N ASP A 32 7.80 16.24 12.40
CA ASP A 32 6.39 15.89 12.19
C ASP A 32 5.65 16.83 11.24
N THR A 33 6.28 17.19 10.10
CA THR A 33 5.71 18.12 9.10
C THR A 33 5.09 17.40 7.90
N GLY A 34 4.64 16.16 8.10
CA GLY A 34 3.84 15.43 7.12
C GLY A 34 4.58 14.61 6.07
N ALA A 35 5.92 14.58 6.02
CA ALA A 35 6.73 13.60 5.25
C ALA A 35 8.23 13.89 5.35
N GLY A 36 9.07 12.85 5.35
CA GLY A 36 10.50 12.95 5.06
C GLY A 36 10.79 13.34 3.61
N ILE A 37 12.02 13.79 3.34
CA ILE A 37 12.44 14.17 1.99
C ILE A 37 12.36 12.98 1.03
N GLU A 38 12.67 11.78 1.50
CA GLU A 38 12.58 10.54 0.72
C GLU A 38 11.10 10.23 0.35
N ALA A 39 10.16 10.43 1.27
CA ALA A 39 8.73 10.25 1.00
C ALA A 39 8.14 11.34 0.07
N MET A 40 8.84 12.47 -0.07
CA MET A 40 8.53 13.54 -1.03
C MET A 40 9.41 13.47 -2.30
N THR A 41 10.01 12.31 -2.59
CA THR A 41 10.74 12.10 -3.85
C THR A 41 9.81 11.45 -4.89
N LEU A 42 9.88 11.93 -6.13
CA LEU A 42 9.19 11.32 -7.26
C LEU A 42 9.89 10.02 -7.65
N GLY A 43 9.13 8.93 -7.73
CA GLY A 43 9.66 7.59 -7.90
C GLY A 43 10.25 7.04 -6.59
N ILE A 44 11.08 6.01 -6.71
CA ILE A 44 11.72 5.35 -5.58
C ILE A 44 12.99 6.09 -5.20
N ASP A 45 13.10 6.45 -3.92
CA ASP A 45 14.32 7.03 -3.38
C ASP A 45 15.49 6.02 -3.52
N PRO A 46 16.64 6.43 -4.09
CA PRO A 46 17.79 5.55 -4.24
C PRO A 46 18.27 4.92 -2.92
N LYS A 47 18.19 5.63 -1.79
CA LYS A 47 18.60 5.10 -0.48
C LYS A 47 17.79 3.88 -0.08
N TRP A 48 16.49 3.88 -0.35
CA TRP A 48 15.63 2.72 -0.06
C TRP A 48 16.06 1.51 -0.87
N ALA A 49 16.29 1.70 -2.17
CA ALA A 49 16.73 0.64 -3.07
C ALA A 49 18.11 0.09 -2.69
N GLU A 50 19.05 0.97 -2.33
CA GLU A 50 20.38 0.58 -1.85
C GLU A 50 20.31 -0.20 -0.53
N PHE A 51 19.48 0.26 0.41
CA PHE A 51 19.30 -0.40 1.69
C PHE A 51 18.66 -1.79 1.52
N ALA A 52 17.61 -1.90 0.70
CA ALA A 52 16.91 -3.15 0.42
C ALA A 52 17.81 -4.19 -0.26
N GLN A 53 18.69 -3.77 -1.17
CA GLN A 53 19.64 -4.67 -1.84
C GLN A 53 20.62 -5.34 -0.86
N LYS A 54 20.98 -4.64 0.22
CA LYS A 54 21.89 -5.16 1.26
C LYS A 54 21.24 -6.18 2.20
N GLN A 55 19.90 -6.25 2.22
CA GLN A 55 19.19 -7.16 3.12
C GLN A 55 19.00 -8.55 2.52
N ASP A 56 18.93 -9.55 3.40
CA ASP A 56 18.62 -10.94 3.06
C ASP A 56 17.43 -11.45 3.88
N SER A 57 17.11 -12.74 3.76
CA SER A 57 15.97 -13.36 4.45
C SER A 57 16.05 -13.28 5.99
N SER A 58 17.19 -12.92 6.58
CA SER A 58 17.35 -12.73 8.03
C SER A 58 16.91 -11.34 8.51
N TYR A 59 16.54 -10.43 7.60
CA TYR A 59 16.15 -9.07 7.93
C TYR A 59 15.09 -9.00 9.05
N ASN A 60 15.38 -8.18 10.06
CA ASN A 60 14.48 -7.86 11.14
C ASN A 60 14.42 -6.34 11.35
N PHE A 61 13.24 -5.77 11.14
CA PHE A 61 13.03 -4.33 11.28
C PHE A 61 13.33 -3.79 12.69
N LYS A 62 13.31 -4.65 13.72
CA LYS A 62 13.61 -4.26 15.11
C LYS A 62 15.08 -3.87 15.31
N ASP A 63 15.97 -4.33 14.44
CA ASP A 63 17.39 -3.96 14.47
C ASP A 63 17.61 -2.52 13.97
N TYR A 64 16.57 -1.92 13.37
CA TYR A 64 16.57 -0.58 12.80
C TYR A 64 15.56 0.33 13.53
N ASP A 65 15.66 0.39 14.86
CA ASP A 65 14.79 1.23 15.70
C ASP A 65 15.22 2.71 15.65
N TYR A 66 14.36 3.55 15.06
CA TYR A 66 14.65 4.98 14.93
C TYR A 66 14.77 5.72 16.26
N LYS A 67 14.21 5.18 17.35
CA LYS A 67 14.37 5.75 18.69
C LYS A 67 15.81 5.63 19.19
N GLN A 68 16.56 4.67 18.65
CA GLN A 68 17.98 4.47 18.96
C GLN A 68 18.86 5.21 17.96
N ASN A 69 18.50 5.19 16.68
CA ASN A 69 19.18 5.96 15.63
C ASN A 69 18.19 6.56 14.65
N LYS A 70 18.01 7.88 14.73
CA LYS A 70 17.03 8.61 13.93
C LYS A 70 17.26 8.46 12.43
N GLU A 71 18.48 8.21 11.99
CA GLU A 71 18.82 8.00 10.57
C GLU A 71 18.03 6.85 9.93
N TYR A 72 17.54 5.90 10.73
CA TYR A 72 16.80 4.75 10.22
C TYR A 72 15.47 5.13 9.55
N ILE A 73 14.80 6.22 9.95
CA ILE A 73 13.54 6.64 9.30
C ILE A 73 13.70 6.95 7.79
N HIS A 74 14.94 7.17 7.34
CA HIS A 74 15.28 7.46 5.96
C HIS A 74 15.54 6.21 5.11
N LEU A 75 15.57 5.01 5.70
CA LEU A 75 16.00 3.77 5.02
C LEU A 75 14.85 2.95 4.42
N GLY A 76 13.59 3.32 4.69
CA GLY A 76 12.45 2.58 4.18
C GLY A 76 11.12 3.24 4.51
N LEU A 77 10.05 2.44 4.49
CA LEU A 77 8.68 2.92 4.66
C LEU A 77 7.92 2.08 5.67
N ASP A 78 7.27 2.72 6.65
CA ASP A 78 6.17 2.05 7.37
C ASP A 78 4.87 2.07 6.54
N CYS A 79 3.79 1.53 7.08
CA CYS A 79 2.50 1.49 6.39
C CYS A 79 1.97 2.88 5.99
N SER A 80 2.05 3.85 6.89
CA SER A 80 1.64 5.23 6.68
C SER A 80 2.59 6.00 5.77
N GLY A 81 3.90 5.80 5.95
CA GLY A 81 4.94 6.34 5.08
C GLY A 81 4.74 5.89 3.64
N TYR A 82 4.42 4.61 3.42
CA TYR A 82 4.13 4.08 2.09
C TYR A 82 2.93 4.75 1.43
N ILE A 83 1.80 4.86 2.13
CA ILE A 83 0.63 5.55 1.58
C ILE A 83 0.91 7.05 1.38
N GLY A 84 1.65 7.69 2.30
CA GLY A 84 2.04 9.09 2.15
C GLY A 84 2.94 9.34 0.94
N TRP A 85 3.94 8.48 0.71
CA TRP A 85 4.79 8.51 -0.49
C TRP A 85 3.96 8.32 -1.77
N LEU A 86 3.04 7.36 -1.77
CA LEU A 86 2.15 7.10 -2.90
C LEU A 86 1.30 8.34 -3.23
N LEU A 87 0.70 8.96 -2.20
CA LEU A 87 -0.11 10.16 -2.36
C LEU A 87 0.71 11.34 -2.88
N TYR A 88 1.93 11.53 -2.38
CA TYR A 88 2.84 12.56 -2.89
C TYR A 88 3.13 12.36 -4.37
N ASN A 89 3.43 11.13 -4.80
CA ASN A 89 3.73 10.82 -6.19
C ASN A 89 2.57 11.12 -7.16
N ILE A 90 1.32 11.12 -6.66
CA ILE A 90 0.12 11.45 -7.44
C ILE A 90 -0.24 12.95 -7.38
N PHE A 91 -0.13 13.59 -6.21
CA PHE A 91 -0.64 14.95 -6.01
C PHE A 91 0.42 16.05 -6.02
N GLN A 92 1.63 15.76 -5.53
CA GLN A 92 2.83 16.61 -5.60
C GLN A 92 2.65 18.02 -4.99
N ASP A 93 1.69 18.19 -4.09
CA ASP A 93 1.30 19.49 -3.50
C ASP A 93 1.74 19.67 -2.04
N LYS A 94 1.90 18.58 -1.29
CA LYS A 94 2.34 18.57 0.12
C LYS A 94 2.77 17.18 0.60
N GLY A 95 3.31 17.09 1.81
CA GLY A 95 3.51 15.81 2.50
C GLY A 95 2.19 15.16 2.94
N TYR A 96 2.08 13.84 2.81
CA TYR A 96 0.88 13.06 3.10
C TYR A 96 1.06 11.97 4.17
N VAL A 97 2.23 11.89 4.80
CA VAL A 97 2.50 10.98 5.91
C VAL A 97 1.83 11.53 7.17
N ASP A 98 0.97 10.73 7.77
CA ASP A 98 0.32 10.97 9.06
C ASP A 98 0.00 9.59 9.68
N PHE A 99 -0.49 9.56 10.91
CA PHE A 99 -0.88 8.34 11.58
C PHE A 99 -1.83 7.53 10.69
N SER A 100 -1.54 6.23 10.55
CA SER A 100 -2.30 5.31 9.70
C SER A 100 -3.82 5.43 9.89
N ARG A 101 -4.28 5.62 11.13
CA ARG A 101 -5.68 5.80 11.51
C ARG A 101 -6.37 7.08 11.01
N LYS A 102 -5.61 8.09 10.63
CA LYS A 102 -6.10 9.42 10.22
C LYS A 102 -6.15 9.60 8.70
N ILE A 103 -5.30 8.89 7.94
CA ILE A 103 -5.11 9.12 6.50
C ILE A 103 -6.44 9.17 5.73
N ALA A 104 -7.31 8.16 5.94
CA ALA A 104 -8.62 8.12 5.27
C ALA A 104 -9.48 9.36 5.57
N ASN A 105 -9.53 9.79 6.83
CA ASN A 105 -10.34 10.93 7.25
C ASN A 105 -9.74 12.26 6.75
N ASN A 106 -8.41 12.40 6.76
CA ASN A 106 -7.73 13.59 6.24
C ASN A 106 -8.03 13.78 4.74
N LEU A 107 -7.91 12.72 3.94
CA LEU A 107 -8.23 12.76 2.51
C LEU A 107 -9.70 13.15 2.25
N ALA A 108 -10.63 12.68 3.08
CA ALA A 108 -12.04 13.06 2.95
C ALA A 108 -12.30 14.51 3.37
N THR A 109 -11.64 15.01 4.42
CA THR A 109 -11.70 16.43 4.82
C THR A 109 -11.18 17.35 3.70
N GLU A 110 -10.22 16.87 2.92
CA GLU A 110 -9.71 17.55 1.72
C GLU A 110 -10.59 17.38 0.48
N ASN A 111 -11.80 16.83 0.64
CA ASN A 111 -12.76 16.59 -0.43
C ASN A 111 -12.22 15.70 -1.57
N LYS A 112 -11.26 14.81 -1.28
CA LYS A 112 -10.71 13.87 -2.27
C LYS A 112 -11.56 12.61 -2.45
N GLY A 113 -12.47 12.35 -1.51
CA GLY A 113 -13.29 11.15 -1.49
C GLY A 113 -14.17 11.07 -0.25
N LYS A 114 -14.71 9.87 0.00
CA LYS A 114 -15.61 9.61 1.13
C LYS A 114 -15.11 8.45 1.99
N VAL A 115 -15.32 8.56 3.30
CA VAL A 115 -15.03 7.48 4.26
C VAL A 115 -16.31 6.74 4.61
N LYS A 116 -16.22 5.41 4.62
CA LYS A 116 -17.25 4.50 5.12
C LYS A 116 -16.70 3.72 6.32
N LYS A 117 -17.39 3.78 7.46
CA LYS A 117 -16.99 3.01 8.66
C LYS A 117 -17.10 1.51 8.42
N ALA A 118 -16.23 0.73 9.08
CA ALA A 118 -16.11 -0.72 8.92
C ALA A 118 -17.45 -1.47 8.83
N LYS A 119 -18.36 -1.24 9.79
CA LYS A 119 -19.67 -1.90 9.88
C LYS A 119 -20.61 -1.65 8.69
N TYR A 120 -20.32 -0.68 7.84
CA TYR A 120 -21.13 -0.35 6.66
C TYR A 120 -20.48 -0.81 5.35
N ILE A 121 -19.27 -1.36 5.39
CA ILE A 121 -18.56 -1.82 4.19
C ILE A 121 -19.23 -3.11 3.70
N THR A 122 -19.66 -3.08 2.43
CA THR A 122 -20.32 -4.19 1.74
C THR A 122 -19.51 -4.70 0.54
N GLU A 123 -18.50 -3.94 0.12
CA GLU A 123 -17.69 -4.21 -1.07
C GLU A 123 -16.32 -3.53 -0.93
N TYR A 124 -15.33 -4.09 -1.61
CA TYR A 124 -14.00 -3.50 -1.77
C TYR A 124 -13.78 -3.20 -3.26
N LYS A 125 -13.08 -2.12 -3.56
CA LYS A 125 -12.77 -1.70 -4.94
C LYS A 125 -11.31 -1.36 -5.07
N ALA A 126 -10.79 -1.54 -6.28
CA ALA A 126 -9.43 -1.10 -6.60
C ALA A 126 -9.27 0.40 -6.29
N GLY A 127 -8.19 0.73 -5.58
CA GLY A 127 -7.88 2.09 -5.14
C GLY A 127 -8.45 2.48 -3.79
N ASP A 128 -9.33 1.68 -3.17
CA ASP A 128 -9.79 1.98 -1.82
C ASP A 128 -8.61 2.00 -0.85
N ILE A 129 -8.50 3.07 -0.05
CA ILE A 129 -7.52 3.16 1.05
C ILE A 129 -8.22 2.75 2.33
N MET A 130 -7.63 1.80 3.03
CA MET A 130 -8.22 1.19 4.20
C MET A 130 -7.45 1.63 5.43
N SER A 131 -8.09 2.44 6.26
CA SER A 131 -7.54 3.09 7.45
C SER A 131 -8.67 3.33 8.44
N GLY A 132 -8.42 3.41 9.75
CA GLY A 132 -9.47 3.74 10.71
C GLY A 132 -8.98 3.98 12.12
N GLU A 133 -9.80 4.67 12.92
CA GLU A 133 -9.48 5.12 14.29
C GLU A 133 -9.04 4.00 15.23
N SER A 134 -9.56 2.79 15.03
CA SER A 134 -9.30 1.60 15.86
C SER A 134 -8.25 0.65 15.29
N VAL A 135 -7.50 1.05 14.26
CA VAL A 135 -6.44 0.22 13.65
C VAL A 135 -5.13 0.99 13.55
N SER A 136 -4.01 0.31 13.79
CA SER A 136 -2.65 0.88 13.74
C SER A 136 -1.92 0.59 12.43
N HIS A 137 -2.67 0.35 11.35
CA HIS A 137 -2.12 0.01 10.03
C HIS A 137 -2.98 0.62 8.93
N VAL A 138 -2.44 0.73 7.71
CA VAL A 138 -3.12 1.26 6.53
C VAL A 138 -2.66 0.48 5.29
N TRP A 139 -3.57 0.28 4.34
CA TRP A 139 -3.30 -0.48 3.12
C TRP A 139 -4.18 -0.01 1.96
N LEU A 140 -3.79 -0.39 0.75
CA LEU A 140 -4.49 -0.07 -0.50
C LEU A 140 -5.11 -1.36 -1.07
N SER A 141 -6.37 -1.32 -1.50
CA SER A 141 -7.01 -2.45 -2.19
C SER A 141 -6.68 -2.47 -3.68
N LEU A 142 -6.33 -3.64 -4.21
CA LEU A 142 -6.27 -3.93 -5.66
C LEU A 142 -7.59 -4.52 -6.19
N GLY A 143 -8.62 -4.63 -5.34
CA GLY A 143 -9.93 -5.10 -5.70
C GLY A 143 -10.28 -6.49 -5.13
N PRO A 144 -11.55 -6.89 -5.27
CA PRO A 144 -12.06 -8.14 -4.74
C PRO A 144 -11.82 -9.29 -5.73
N CYS A 145 -11.78 -10.53 -5.23
CA CYS A 145 -11.87 -11.76 -6.00
C CYS A 145 -13.30 -12.31 -5.95
N ASN A 146 -13.61 -13.24 -6.86
CA ASN A 146 -14.93 -13.87 -6.94
C ASN A 146 -15.37 -14.59 -5.65
N ASP A 147 -14.42 -15.10 -4.86
CA ASP A 147 -14.67 -15.77 -3.58
C ASP A 147 -14.83 -14.78 -2.39
N GLY A 148 -14.82 -13.48 -2.68
CA GLY A 148 -14.95 -12.39 -1.71
C GLY A 148 -13.65 -12.04 -0.97
N SER A 149 -12.54 -12.75 -1.23
CA SER A 149 -11.22 -12.33 -0.75
C SER A 149 -10.74 -11.08 -1.49
N VAL A 150 -9.76 -10.36 -0.94
CA VAL A 150 -9.30 -9.07 -1.48
C VAL A 150 -7.79 -9.10 -1.67
N VAL A 151 -7.32 -8.64 -2.84
CA VAL A 151 -5.89 -8.43 -3.07
C VAL A 151 -5.51 -7.03 -2.59
N ILE A 152 -4.38 -6.92 -1.91
CA ILE A 152 -3.96 -5.68 -1.25
C ILE A 152 -2.50 -5.35 -1.53
N LEU A 153 -2.18 -4.07 -1.35
CA LEU A 153 -0.82 -3.54 -1.27
C LEU A 153 -0.61 -2.88 0.09
N HIS A 154 0.50 -3.21 0.74
CA HIS A 154 0.88 -2.59 2.01
C HIS A 154 2.38 -2.68 2.27
N SER A 155 2.84 -1.85 3.20
CA SER A 155 4.15 -2.01 3.83
C SER A 155 3.98 -2.60 5.23
N SER A 156 4.52 -3.79 5.44
CA SER A 156 4.67 -4.42 6.76
C SER A 156 5.91 -5.29 6.75
N PRO A 157 6.45 -5.73 7.90
CA PRO A 157 7.65 -6.57 7.92
C PRO A 157 7.55 -7.77 6.94
N SER A 158 8.45 -7.91 5.97
CA SER A 158 9.75 -7.23 5.84
C SER A 158 9.81 -5.99 4.93
N GLY A 159 8.76 -5.64 4.18
CA GLY A 159 8.74 -4.48 3.27
C GLY A 159 7.45 -4.32 2.49
N VAL A 160 7.50 -3.58 1.38
CA VAL A 160 6.31 -3.37 0.52
C VAL A 160 6.04 -4.62 -0.32
N HIS A 161 4.80 -5.09 -0.33
CA HIS A 161 4.42 -6.29 -1.08
C HIS A 161 2.92 -6.33 -1.45
N ILE A 162 2.60 -7.21 -2.39
CA ILE A 162 1.24 -7.66 -2.66
C ILE A 162 0.89 -8.78 -1.68
N SER A 163 -0.31 -8.74 -1.12
CA SER A 163 -0.86 -9.79 -0.29
C SER A 163 -2.31 -10.07 -0.67
N GLY A 164 -2.88 -11.13 -0.10
CA GLY A 164 -4.28 -11.49 -0.20
C GLY A 164 -4.88 -11.75 1.17
N THR A 165 -6.17 -11.50 1.31
CA THR A 165 -6.92 -11.86 2.51
C THR A 165 -7.47 -13.27 2.41
N PRO A 166 -7.78 -13.94 3.52
CA PRO A 166 -8.71 -15.07 3.51
C PRO A 166 -10.06 -14.68 2.90
N THR A 167 -10.88 -15.67 2.55
CA THR A 167 -12.28 -15.42 2.18
C THR A 167 -13.08 -14.89 3.38
N PRO A 168 -14.29 -14.32 3.20
CA PRO A 168 -15.13 -13.91 4.32
C PRO A 168 -15.48 -15.03 5.31
N LYS A 169 -15.33 -16.30 4.90
CA LYS A 169 -15.51 -17.48 5.75
C LYS A 169 -14.22 -17.91 6.48
N GLY A 170 -13.12 -17.17 6.33
CA GLY A 170 -11.82 -17.48 6.93
C GLY A 170 -11.02 -18.56 6.20
N ILE A 171 -11.32 -18.84 4.93
CA ILE A 171 -10.55 -19.83 4.14
C ILE A 171 -9.23 -19.17 3.71
N GLU A 172 -8.10 -19.68 4.20
CA GLU A 172 -6.76 -19.14 3.95
C GLU A 172 -6.24 -19.43 2.54
N ASN A 173 -6.65 -20.53 1.89
CA ASN A 173 -6.34 -20.79 0.48
C ASN A 173 -7.34 -20.04 -0.40
N SER A 174 -7.33 -18.71 -0.31
CA SER A 174 -8.23 -17.85 -1.08
C SER A 174 -7.65 -17.51 -2.45
N HIS A 175 -8.53 -17.12 -3.36
CA HIS A 175 -8.12 -16.67 -4.68
C HIS A 175 -7.21 -15.43 -4.61
N ALA A 176 -7.43 -14.52 -3.66
CA ALA A 176 -6.56 -13.37 -3.49
C ALA A 176 -5.13 -13.75 -3.09
N ILE A 177 -4.96 -14.77 -2.25
CA ILE A 177 -3.65 -15.25 -1.82
C ILE A 177 -2.94 -15.97 -2.99
N ASP A 178 -3.68 -16.76 -3.76
CA ASP A 178 -3.16 -17.38 -4.99
C ASP A 178 -2.71 -16.32 -6.01
N LEU A 179 -3.52 -15.27 -6.20
CA LEU A 179 -3.19 -14.19 -7.12
C LEU A 179 -1.98 -13.38 -6.65
N ALA A 180 -1.90 -13.08 -5.34
CA ALA A 180 -0.74 -12.41 -4.76
C ALA A 180 0.54 -13.22 -4.97
N ASN A 181 0.53 -14.53 -4.67
CA ASN A 181 1.68 -15.41 -4.90
C ASN A 181 2.07 -15.44 -6.37
N LYS A 182 1.10 -15.67 -7.28
CA LYS A 182 1.34 -15.71 -8.72
C LYS A 182 2.07 -14.47 -9.24
N TYR A 183 1.62 -13.28 -8.85
CA TYR A 183 2.23 -12.03 -9.33
C TYR A 183 3.54 -11.71 -8.63
N MET A 184 3.68 -12.02 -7.34
CA MET A 184 4.95 -11.86 -6.62
C MET A 184 6.03 -12.79 -7.18
N ASP A 185 5.70 -14.04 -7.51
CA ASP A 185 6.61 -14.98 -8.15
C ASP A 185 6.99 -14.55 -9.57
N LYS A 186 6.01 -14.08 -10.36
CA LYS A 186 6.25 -13.71 -11.76
C LYS A 186 7.09 -12.43 -11.90
N TYR A 187 6.78 -11.39 -11.14
CA TYR A 187 7.37 -10.06 -11.33
C TYR A 187 8.43 -9.69 -10.29
N TYR A 188 8.40 -10.34 -9.11
CA TYR A 188 9.33 -10.05 -8.02
C TYR A 188 9.97 -11.33 -7.42
N PRO A 189 10.45 -12.29 -8.23
CA PRO A 189 10.84 -13.63 -7.74
C PRO A 189 11.97 -13.59 -6.70
N VAL A 190 12.96 -12.71 -6.88
CA VAL A 190 14.08 -12.57 -5.94
C VAL A 190 13.59 -12.05 -4.59
N TRP A 191 12.65 -11.11 -4.61
CA TRP A 191 12.05 -10.57 -3.40
C TRP A 191 11.14 -11.59 -2.73
N ASN A 192 10.26 -12.25 -3.47
CA ASN A 192 9.33 -13.25 -2.93
C ASN A 192 10.06 -14.45 -2.33
N LYS A 193 11.19 -14.84 -2.91
CA LYS A 193 12.06 -15.89 -2.33
C LYS A 193 12.64 -15.50 -0.97
N LYS A 194 12.99 -14.22 -0.76
CA LYS A 194 13.48 -13.72 0.53
C LYS A 194 12.34 -13.50 1.53
N TYR A 195 11.23 -12.94 1.05
CA TYR A 195 10.10 -12.49 1.85
C TYR A 195 8.80 -12.94 1.17
N PRO A 196 8.33 -14.17 1.46
CA PRO A 196 7.15 -14.72 0.80
C PRO A 196 5.88 -13.99 1.21
N VAL A 197 4.87 -14.03 0.34
CA VAL A 197 3.52 -13.53 0.62
C VAL A 197 2.98 -14.13 1.91
N LYS A 198 2.41 -13.28 2.75
CA LYS A 198 1.72 -13.68 3.98
C LYS A 198 0.24 -13.30 3.90
N PRO A 199 -0.69 -14.18 4.35
CA PRO A 199 -2.11 -13.84 4.45
C PRO A 199 -2.35 -12.58 5.30
N PHE A 200 -3.35 -11.79 4.92
CA PHE A 200 -3.74 -10.56 5.63
C PHE A 200 -5.13 -10.68 6.26
N ASP A 201 -5.21 -10.67 7.60
CA ASP A 201 -6.45 -11.00 8.35
C ASP A 201 -7.07 -9.81 9.12
N TYR A 202 -7.41 -8.73 8.42
CA TYR A 202 -8.02 -7.59 9.12
C TYR A 202 -9.18 -6.85 8.46
N LEU A 203 -9.80 -7.41 7.41
CA LEU A 203 -10.83 -6.72 6.61
C LEU A 203 -11.91 -6.01 7.44
N GLY A 204 -12.46 -6.67 8.47
CA GLY A 204 -13.58 -6.14 9.27
C GLY A 204 -13.25 -5.00 10.23
N LYS A 205 -11.99 -4.57 10.34
CA LYS A 205 -11.56 -3.55 11.34
C LYS A 205 -11.32 -2.16 10.74
N TYR A 206 -11.24 -2.03 9.42
CA TYR A 206 -10.81 -0.80 8.75
C TYR A 206 -12.01 0.02 8.29
N SER A 207 -11.89 1.34 8.31
CA SER A 207 -12.77 2.17 7.49
C SER A 207 -12.24 2.21 6.06
N GLN A 208 -13.14 2.42 5.11
CA GLN A 208 -12.83 2.47 3.68
C GLN A 208 -12.91 3.90 3.20
N PHE A 209 -11.81 4.44 2.70
CA PHE A 209 -11.79 5.66 1.92
C PHE A 209 -11.90 5.31 0.43
N ARG A 210 -12.82 5.98 -0.26
CA ARG A 210 -13.03 5.84 -1.70
C ARG A 210 -12.95 7.17 -2.42
N TRP A 211 -12.11 7.23 -3.44
CA TRP A 211 -11.89 8.39 -4.30
C TRP A 211 -13.15 8.82 -5.05
N TYR A 212 -13.35 10.13 -5.18
CA TYR A 212 -14.28 10.69 -6.16
C TYR A 212 -13.70 10.61 -7.58
N ASP A 213 -14.56 10.46 -8.58
CA ASP A 213 -14.14 10.29 -9.98
C ASP A 213 -13.52 11.56 -10.58
N ASN A 214 -13.86 12.74 -10.04
CA ASN A 214 -13.23 14.00 -10.42
C ASN A 214 -11.85 14.22 -9.77
N VAL A 215 -11.42 13.33 -8.86
CA VAL A 215 -10.12 13.39 -8.20
C VAL A 215 -9.15 12.42 -8.86
N LEU A 216 -9.59 11.18 -9.08
CA LEU A 216 -8.87 10.18 -9.86
C LEU A 216 -9.79 9.63 -10.94
N TYR A 217 -9.49 9.96 -12.20
CA TYR A 217 -10.25 9.47 -13.34
C TYR A 217 -10.03 7.96 -13.54
N ASP A 218 -11.11 7.20 -13.70
CA ASP A 218 -11.07 5.74 -13.86
C ASP A 218 -11.36 5.33 -15.31
N LYS A 219 -10.39 5.61 -16.19
CA LYS A 219 -10.48 5.36 -17.64
C LYS A 219 -10.89 3.92 -17.99
N TYR A 220 -10.40 2.94 -17.23
CA TYR A 220 -10.63 1.52 -17.51
C TYR A 220 -11.72 0.90 -16.66
N ASN A 221 -12.47 1.70 -15.89
CA ASN A 221 -13.51 1.19 -14.99
C ASN A 221 -12.96 0.16 -13.97
N LEU A 222 -11.73 0.35 -13.50
CA LEU A 222 -11.01 -0.54 -12.59
C LEU A 222 -11.78 -0.73 -11.26
N LYS A 223 -12.51 0.29 -10.80
CA LYS A 223 -13.33 0.22 -9.58
C LYS A 223 -14.38 -0.89 -9.64
N ASN A 224 -14.81 -1.30 -10.84
CA ASN A 224 -15.86 -2.29 -11.03
C ASN A 224 -15.34 -3.63 -11.55
N MET A 225 -14.02 -3.85 -11.49
CA MET A 225 -13.38 -5.10 -11.89
C MET A 225 -13.02 -5.98 -10.69
N TYR A 226 -12.95 -7.28 -10.93
CA TYR A 226 -12.27 -8.22 -10.04
C TYR A 226 -10.75 -8.04 -10.12
N ALA A 227 -10.05 -8.40 -9.05
CA ALA A 227 -8.62 -8.26 -8.89
C ALA A 227 -7.84 -8.90 -10.05
N ASP A 228 -8.27 -10.05 -10.58
CA ASP A 228 -7.68 -10.69 -11.76
C ASP A 228 -7.48 -9.73 -12.94
N ASN A 229 -8.51 -8.94 -13.26
CA ASN A 229 -8.49 -8.03 -14.39
C ASN A 229 -7.74 -6.74 -14.05
N VAL A 230 -7.89 -6.25 -12.81
CA VAL A 230 -7.12 -5.10 -12.33
C VAL A 230 -5.62 -5.40 -12.42
N MET A 231 -5.20 -6.57 -11.92
CA MET A 231 -3.82 -7.02 -11.92
C MET A 231 -3.26 -7.14 -13.34
N LYS A 232 -4.02 -7.72 -14.28
CA LYS A 232 -3.60 -7.77 -15.69
C LYS A 232 -3.34 -6.38 -16.27
N ILE A 233 -4.21 -5.41 -16.00
CA ILE A 233 -4.08 -4.04 -16.53
C ILE A 233 -2.86 -3.33 -15.93
N ILE A 234 -2.69 -3.38 -14.60
CA ILE A 234 -1.62 -2.64 -13.93
C ILE A 234 -0.23 -3.25 -14.15
N PHE A 235 -0.16 -4.55 -14.46
CA PHE A 235 1.07 -5.23 -14.88
C PHE A 235 1.25 -5.30 -16.40
N GLU A 236 0.34 -4.71 -17.17
CA GLU A 236 0.38 -4.65 -18.63
C GLU A 236 0.45 -6.04 -19.30
N GLU A 237 -0.26 -7.02 -18.71
CA GLU A 237 -0.43 -8.34 -19.30
C GLU A 237 -1.32 -8.26 -20.56
N LYS A 238 -0.88 -8.94 -21.62
CA LYS A 238 -1.64 -9.07 -22.87
C LYS A 238 -2.74 -10.10 -22.77
#